data_AF-A0AAV1L2X4-F1
#
_entry.id   AF-A0AAV1L2X4-F1
#
_cell.length_a   1.000
_cell.length_b   1.000
_cell.length_c   1.000
_cell.angle_alpha   90.00
_cell.angle_beta   90.00
_cell.angle_gamma   90.00
#
_symmetry.space_group_name_H-M   'P 1'
#
loop_
_entity.id
_entity.type
_entity.pdbx_description
1 polymer ?
#
loop_
_entity_poly.entity_id
_entity_poly.type
_entity_poly.pdbx_seq_one_letter_code
_entity_poly.pdbx_strand_id
1 'polypeptide(L)'
;MQTLLISKINISHIVAYTDSSTVLAWINTESYKLKRFVAHRVVKITDAFEPCTWRHVPTQDNPADFPSRGLSCAELVNCTRWWSGPDWMLSGPDHWPAQSQCELQDDLPELRTRTLIAQSRESDKDIMKVLLNRYSSLSRLQRVLAWVFRFIPNSRNEQSQREKGAKRYLEEMVKLLIDKKQDISDQLTSRGISWKLNPPSAPHFGGIFESGIKCTKYYLKRVIGSQVLTFEELTTVLTKVEAMLNSRPICQLSSDPGEVDVLTAGHFIIGRPLVALPEPSVEDMNPRTRWQLLQKLSQIF
;
A
#
# COMPACT_ATOMS: atom_id res chain seq x y z
N MET A 1 -8.23 -22.74 -26.57
CA MET A 1 -7.80 -22.00 -27.78
C MET A 1 -6.33 -22.24 -28.11
N GLN A 2 -5.43 -22.37 -27.13
CA GLN A 2 -4.00 -22.65 -27.31
C GLN A 2 -3.71 -23.98 -28.08
N THR A 3 -4.49 -25.03 -27.86
CA THR A 3 -4.33 -26.35 -28.52
C THR A 3 -4.77 -26.41 -29.99
N LEU A 4 -5.58 -25.46 -30.48
CA LEU A 4 -6.13 -25.46 -31.85
C LEU A 4 -5.24 -24.73 -32.87
N LEU A 5 -4.41 -23.79 -32.40
CA LEU A 5 -3.51 -23.00 -33.26
C LEU A 5 -2.13 -23.66 -33.44
N ILE A 6 -1.66 -24.41 -32.44
CA ILE A 6 -0.35 -25.09 -32.45
C ILE A 6 -0.25 -26.12 -33.60
N SER A 7 -1.35 -26.76 -34.00
CA SER A 7 -1.35 -27.73 -35.11
C SER A 7 -1.30 -27.10 -36.50
N LYS A 8 -1.52 -25.79 -36.62
CA LYS A 8 -1.54 -25.05 -37.90
C LYS A 8 -0.43 -24.00 -38.03
N ILE A 9 0.26 -23.68 -36.95
CA ILE A 9 1.30 -22.65 -36.91
C ILE A 9 2.55 -23.26 -36.27
N ASN A 10 3.62 -23.36 -37.04
CA ASN A 10 4.91 -23.78 -36.52
C ASN A 10 5.57 -22.60 -35.80
N ILE A 11 5.60 -22.64 -34.46
CA ILE A 11 6.22 -21.61 -33.63
C ILE A 11 7.69 -21.99 -33.46
N SER A 12 8.58 -21.29 -34.16
CA SER A 12 10.03 -21.52 -34.08
C SER A 12 10.65 -20.92 -32.80
N HIS A 13 10.21 -19.72 -32.43
CA HIS A 13 10.74 -18.98 -31.29
C HIS A 13 9.63 -18.22 -30.57
N ILE A 14 9.75 -18.15 -29.24
CA ILE A 14 8.90 -17.33 -28.39
C ILE A 14 9.81 -16.27 -27.77
N VAL A 15 9.36 -15.03 -27.73
CA VAL A 15 10.05 -13.91 -27.06
C VAL A 15 9.04 -13.18 -26.20
N ALA A 16 9.42 -12.88 -24.95
CA ALA A 16 8.59 -12.20 -23.98
C ALA A 16 9.14 -10.79 -23.70
N TYR A 17 8.25 -9.84 -23.46
CA TYR A 17 8.63 -8.44 -23.21
C TYR A 17 8.04 -7.93 -21.89
N THR A 18 8.81 -7.12 -21.18
CA THR A 18 8.40 -6.36 -20.00
C THR A 18 8.82 -4.90 -20.15
N ASP A 19 7.97 -3.98 -19.74
CA ASP A 19 8.26 -2.54 -19.73
C ASP A 19 8.97 -2.07 -18.46
N SER A 20 9.16 -2.98 -17.49
CA SER A 20 9.85 -2.71 -16.25
C SER A 20 11.27 -3.27 -16.29
N SER A 21 12.25 -2.37 -16.35
CA SER A 21 13.67 -2.70 -16.21
C SER A 21 13.97 -3.38 -14.87
N THR A 22 13.28 -2.99 -13.80
CA THR A 22 13.39 -3.63 -12.49
C THR A 22 12.91 -5.08 -12.51
N VAL A 23 11.76 -5.36 -13.16
CA VAL A 23 11.26 -6.74 -13.31
C VAL A 23 12.20 -7.56 -14.18
N LEU A 24 12.72 -6.99 -15.27
CA LEU A 24 13.70 -7.67 -16.12
C LEU A 24 14.96 -8.02 -15.33
N ALA A 25 15.44 -7.11 -14.47
CA ALA A 25 16.56 -7.37 -13.60
C ALA A 25 16.25 -8.46 -12.55
N TRP A 26 15.04 -8.48 -11.98
CA TRP A 26 14.61 -9.56 -11.08
C TRP A 26 14.57 -10.92 -11.76
N ILE A 27 14.09 -11.00 -13.01
CA ILE A 27 14.06 -12.25 -13.80
C ILE A 27 15.48 -12.78 -14.05
N ASN A 28 16.44 -11.89 -14.24
CA ASN A 28 17.86 -12.23 -14.42
C ASN A 28 18.63 -12.42 -13.10
N THR A 29 17.98 -12.26 -11.95
CA THR A 29 18.60 -12.43 -10.62
C THR A 29 18.20 -13.78 -10.03
N GLU A 30 19.15 -14.48 -9.42
CA GLU A 30 18.86 -15.74 -8.72
C GLU A 30 17.84 -15.51 -7.60
N SER A 31 16.76 -16.30 -7.61
CA SER A 31 15.58 -16.07 -6.77
C SER A 31 15.86 -16.03 -5.26
N TYR A 32 16.89 -16.73 -4.77
CA TYR A 32 17.26 -16.75 -3.36
C TYR A 32 17.85 -15.41 -2.84
N LYS A 33 18.36 -14.56 -3.75
CA LYS A 33 18.86 -13.21 -3.44
C LYS A 33 17.72 -12.21 -3.26
N LEU A 34 16.52 -12.52 -3.74
CA LEU A 34 15.34 -11.65 -3.69
C LEU A 34 14.51 -11.91 -2.41
N LYS A 35 13.75 -10.90 -1.99
CA LYS A 35 12.77 -11.07 -0.92
C LYS A 35 11.65 -12.00 -1.37
N ARG A 36 11.09 -12.72 -0.39
CA ARG A 36 10.19 -13.87 -0.58
C ARG A 36 9.04 -13.60 -1.57
N PHE A 37 8.42 -12.42 -1.50
CA PHE A 37 7.32 -12.02 -2.39
C PHE A 37 7.72 -11.92 -3.88
N VAL A 38 8.88 -11.34 -4.16
CA VAL A 38 9.43 -11.19 -5.51
C VAL A 38 9.97 -12.53 -5.99
N ALA A 39 10.74 -13.23 -5.15
CA ALA A 39 11.29 -14.54 -5.44
C ALA A 39 10.23 -15.53 -5.93
N HIS A 40 9.08 -15.63 -5.24
CA HIS A 40 7.99 -16.53 -5.64
C HIS A 40 7.39 -16.20 -7.01
N ARG A 41 7.38 -14.93 -7.41
CA ARG A 41 6.86 -14.50 -8.72
C ARG A 41 7.86 -14.75 -9.83
N VAL A 42 9.14 -14.43 -9.57
CA VAL A 42 10.23 -14.70 -10.50
C VAL A 42 10.28 -16.20 -10.81
N VAL A 43 10.18 -17.07 -9.80
CA VAL A 43 10.13 -18.53 -10.02
C VAL A 43 9.01 -18.92 -10.97
N LYS A 44 7.78 -18.44 -10.74
CA LYS A 44 6.64 -18.72 -11.64
C LYS A 44 6.86 -18.22 -13.07
N ILE A 45 7.52 -17.07 -13.23
CA ILE A 45 7.84 -16.50 -14.55
C ILE A 45 8.89 -17.36 -15.24
N THR A 46 9.95 -17.76 -14.52
CA THR A 46 11.04 -18.57 -15.06
C THR A 46 10.65 -20.02 -15.32
N ASP A 47 9.63 -20.54 -14.61
CA ASP A 47 9.03 -21.86 -14.87
C ASP A 47 8.28 -21.87 -16.22
N ALA A 48 7.74 -20.73 -16.65
CA ALA A 48 7.01 -20.60 -17.92
C ALA A 48 7.94 -20.30 -19.10
N PHE A 49 8.94 -19.43 -18.90
CA PHE A 49 9.90 -19.03 -19.94
C PHE A 49 11.28 -18.80 -19.34
N GLU A 50 12.32 -19.27 -20.02
CA GLU A 50 13.70 -19.05 -19.59
C GLU A 50 14.04 -17.55 -19.51
N PRO A 51 14.88 -17.11 -18.56
CA PRO A 51 15.27 -15.70 -18.43
C PRO A 51 15.80 -15.06 -19.72
N CYS A 52 16.53 -15.83 -20.54
CA CYS A 52 17.08 -15.38 -21.83
C CYS A 52 16.01 -15.02 -22.88
N THR A 53 14.76 -15.45 -22.66
CA THR A 53 13.61 -15.19 -23.52
C THR A 53 13.01 -13.80 -23.27
N TRP A 54 13.28 -13.21 -22.10
CA TRP A 54 12.71 -11.96 -21.67
C TRP A 54 13.55 -10.76 -22.14
N ARG A 55 12.85 -9.74 -22.66
CA ARG A 55 13.45 -8.49 -23.14
C ARG A 55 12.71 -7.28 -22.58
N HIS A 56 13.38 -6.14 -22.58
CA HIS A 56 12.77 -4.86 -22.25
C HIS A 56 12.05 -4.28 -23.48
N VAL A 57 10.82 -3.79 -23.29
CA VAL A 57 10.13 -2.92 -24.24
C VAL A 57 10.12 -1.48 -23.71
N PRO A 58 10.50 -0.46 -24.50
CA PRO A 58 10.36 0.92 -24.08
C PRO A 58 8.92 1.25 -23.67
N THR A 59 8.73 1.99 -22.57
CA THR A 59 7.39 2.33 -22.05
C THR A 59 6.49 2.98 -23.09
N GLN A 60 7.04 3.80 -23.99
CA GLN A 60 6.27 4.45 -25.07
C GLN A 60 5.72 3.45 -26.10
N ASP A 61 6.38 2.30 -26.24
CA ASP A 61 6.04 1.26 -27.19
C ASP A 61 5.31 0.08 -26.54
N ASN A 62 5.06 0.10 -25.23
CA ASN A 62 4.38 -0.99 -24.54
C ASN A 62 2.88 -0.99 -24.87
N PRO A 63 2.35 -1.96 -25.63
CA PRO A 63 0.92 -2.01 -25.91
C PRO A 63 0.07 -2.33 -24.66
N ALA A 64 0.66 -2.88 -23.60
CA ALA A 64 -0.06 -3.15 -22.35
C ALA A 64 -0.39 -1.88 -21.54
N ASP A 65 0.19 -0.73 -21.88
CA ASP A 65 -0.12 0.55 -21.24
C ASP A 65 -1.50 1.10 -21.65
N PHE A 66 -1.93 0.78 -22.87
CA PHE A 66 -3.20 1.21 -23.44
C PHE A 66 -4.43 0.81 -22.58
N PRO A 67 -4.61 -0.47 -22.20
CA PRO A 67 -5.73 -0.86 -21.35
C PRO A 67 -5.56 -0.41 -19.89
N SER A 68 -4.33 -0.20 -19.41
CA SER A 68 -4.07 0.19 -18.01
C SER A 68 -4.28 1.68 -17.75
N ARG A 69 -4.02 2.54 -18.75
CA ARG A 69 -4.22 4.00 -18.68
C ARG A 69 -5.61 4.44 -19.12
N GLY A 70 -6.34 3.57 -19.83
CA GLY A 70 -7.68 3.82 -20.34
C GLY A 70 -7.64 4.42 -21.75
N LEU A 71 -8.45 3.83 -22.65
CA LEU A 71 -8.71 4.29 -24.01
C LEU A 71 -10.21 4.30 -24.26
N SER A 72 -10.69 5.29 -25.03
CA SER A 72 -12.06 5.25 -25.53
C SER A 72 -12.21 4.18 -26.61
N CYS A 73 -13.45 3.70 -26.84
CA CYS A 73 -13.72 2.72 -27.89
C CYS A 73 -13.31 3.21 -29.29
N ALA A 74 -13.49 4.50 -29.58
CA ALA A 74 -13.14 5.10 -30.86
C ALA A 74 -11.62 5.15 -31.08
N GLU A 75 -10.84 5.42 -30.02
CA GLU A 75 -9.37 5.39 -30.07
C GLU A 75 -8.85 3.96 -30.18
N LEU A 76 -9.47 3.01 -29.46
CA LEU A 76 -9.05 1.60 -29.49
C LEU A 76 -9.23 0.97 -30.88
N VAL A 77 -10.34 1.25 -31.57
CA VAL A 77 -10.58 0.75 -32.94
C VAL A 77 -9.48 1.22 -33.90
N ASN A 78 -8.98 2.44 -33.70
CA ASN A 78 -7.93 3.04 -34.54
C ASN A 78 -6.51 2.84 -33.97
N CYS A 79 -6.35 2.08 -32.89
CA CYS A 79 -5.05 1.90 -32.22
C CYS A 79 -4.26 0.73 -32.84
N THR A 80 -3.52 1.00 -33.92
CA THR A 80 -2.70 -0.03 -34.59
C THR A 80 -1.70 -0.69 -33.64
N ARG A 81 -1.11 0.05 -32.71
CA ARG A 81 -0.13 -0.48 -31.74
C ARG A 81 -0.73 -1.49 -30.77
N TRP A 82 -2.02 -1.37 -30.45
CA TRP A 82 -2.72 -2.37 -29.64
C TRP A 82 -2.93 -3.68 -30.40
N TRP A 83 -3.39 -3.59 -31.66
CA TRP A 83 -3.75 -4.76 -32.46
C TRP A 83 -2.55 -5.48 -33.08
N SER A 84 -1.53 -4.73 -33.49
CA SER A 84 -0.39 -5.23 -34.24
C SER A 84 0.94 -5.16 -33.48
N GLY A 85 0.95 -4.51 -32.31
CA GLY A 85 2.18 -4.22 -31.58
C GLY A 85 3.02 -3.11 -32.22
N PRO A 86 4.25 -2.88 -31.73
CA PRO A 86 5.18 -1.91 -32.29
C PRO A 86 5.71 -2.34 -33.67
N ASP A 87 5.97 -1.37 -34.55
CA ASP A 87 6.42 -1.64 -35.92
C ASP A 87 7.72 -2.46 -35.97
N TRP A 88 8.64 -2.21 -35.05
CA TRP A 88 9.91 -2.94 -34.97
C TRP A 88 9.73 -4.44 -34.66
N MET A 89 8.60 -4.84 -34.07
CA MET A 89 8.31 -6.25 -33.79
C MET A 89 8.00 -7.02 -35.07
N LEU A 90 7.39 -6.34 -36.05
CA LEU A 90 7.06 -6.88 -37.36
C LEU A 90 8.27 -6.86 -38.32
N SER A 91 9.19 -5.92 -38.13
CA SER A 91 10.41 -5.75 -38.94
C SER A 91 11.53 -6.75 -38.62
N GLY A 92 11.34 -7.64 -37.65
CA GLY A 92 12.28 -8.72 -37.31
C GLY A 92 13.38 -8.34 -36.30
N PRO A 93 14.18 -9.33 -35.85
CA PRO A 93 15.08 -9.19 -34.69
C PRO A 93 16.15 -8.10 -34.80
N ASP A 94 16.58 -7.77 -36.02
CA ASP A 94 17.60 -6.75 -36.28
C ASP A 94 17.14 -5.33 -35.93
N HIS A 95 15.82 -5.11 -35.90
CA HIS A 95 15.19 -3.83 -35.59
C HIS A 95 14.76 -3.72 -34.12
N TRP A 96 14.96 -4.77 -33.33
CA TRP A 96 14.51 -4.78 -31.94
C TRP A 96 15.33 -3.81 -31.08
N PRO A 97 14.70 -3.21 -30.04
CA PRO A 97 15.38 -2.26 -29.18
C PRO A 97 16.59 -2.91 -28.50
N ALA A 98 17.70 -2.17 -28.50
CA ALA A 98 18.93 -2.56 -27.82
C ALA A 98 18.64 -2.83 -26.33
N GLN A 99 19.13 -3.97 -25.84
CA GLN A 99 19.02 -4.31 -24.43
C GLN A 99 20.16 -3.65 -23.68
N SER A 100 19.84 -2.81 -22.69
CA SER A 100 20.83 -2.31 -21.75
C SER A 100 21.45 -3.51 -21.02
N GLN A 101 22.78 -3.61 -21.03
CA GLN A 101 23.46 -4.61 -20.21
C GLN A 101 23.15 -4.31 -18.75
N CYS A 102 22.41 -5.21 -18.12
CA CYS A 102 22.06 -5.11 -16.71
C CYS A 102 23.28 -5.57 -15.90
N GLU A 103 24.23 -4.67 -15.65
CA GLU A 103 25.18 -4.89 -14.55
C GLU A 103 24.34 -5.09 -13.28
N LEU A 104 24.66 -6.11 -12.49
CA LEU A 104 24.00 -6.38 -11.21
C LEU A 104 24.24 -5.16 -10.30
N GLN A 105 23.33 -4.19 -10.35
CA GLN A 105 23.39 -3.02 -9.50
C GLN A 105 23.10 -3.49 -8.07
N ASP A 106 24.03 -3.23 -7.16
CA ASP A 106 23.89 -3.46 -5.72
C ASP A 106 22.64 -2.77 -5.12
N ASP A 107 22.04 -1.84 -5.87
CA ASP A 107 20.82 -1.09 -5.53
C ASP A 107 19.51 -1.71 -6.09
N LEU A 108 19.52 -2.96 -6.57
CA LEU A 108 18.28 -3.60 -7.03
C LEU A 108 17.27 -3.69 -5.87
N PRO A 109 16.08 -3.08 -6.00
CA PRO A 109 15.08 -3.12 -4.94
C PRO A 109 14.66 -4.57 -4.66
N GLU A 110 14.30 -4.84 -3.41
CA GLU A 110 13.88 -6.16 -2.95
C GLU A 110 14.97 -7.24 -2.90
N LEU A 111 16.25 -6.85 -2.89
CA LEU A 111 17.33 -7.73 -2.44
C LEU A 111 17.19 -8.07 -0.94
N ARG A 112 17.59 -9.29 -0.58
CA ARG A 112 17.52 -9.81 0.79
C ARG A 112 18.71 -9.32 1.61
N THR A 113 18.47 -8.44 2.58
CA THR A 113 19.51 -7.98 3.53
C THR A 113 19.83 -9.05 4.57
N ARG A 114 21.13 -9.32 4.82
CA ARG A 114 21.59 -10.17 5.94
C ARG A 114 21.47 -9.37 7.26
N THR A 115 20.79 -9.91 8.28
CA THR A 115 20.60 -9.24 9.58
C THR A 115 21.46 -9.91 10.65
N LEU A 116 22.35 -9.16 11.32
CA LEU A 116 23.09 -9.60 12.51
C LEU A 116 22.23 -9.34 13.76
N ILE A 117 22.16 -10.32 14.67
CA ILE A 117 21.40 -10.22 15.93
C ILE A 117 22.38 -9.96 17.07
N ALA A 118 22.21 -8.85 17.79
CA ALA A 118 22.90 -8.57 19.05
C ALA A 118 21.87 -8.55 20.19
N GLN A 119 22.21 -9.15 21.34
CA GLN A 119 21.30 -9.33 22.47
C GLN A 119 21.81 -8.52 23.68
N SER A 120 20.95 -7.71 24.29
CA SER A 120 21.24 -6.99 25.55
C SER A 120 20.23 -7.33 26.65
N ARG A 121 20.66 -7.32 27.91
CA ARG A 121 19.84 -7.62 29.12
C ARG A 121 19.08 -6.36 29.59
N GLU A 122 17.79 -6.52 29.88
CA GLU A 122 16.88 -5.48 30.39
C GLU A 122 16.98 -5.30 31.92
N SER A 123 16.70 -4.08 32.41
CA SER A 123 16.59 -3.71 33.83
C SER A 123 15.16 -3.26 34.17
N ASP A 124 14.62 -3.77 35.28
CA ASP A 124 13.20 -3.75 35.70
C ASP A 124 12.59 -2.39 36.10
N LYS A 125 13.19 -1.25 35.74
CA LYS A 125 12.71 0.09 36.16
C LYS A 125 12.38 1.03 35.00
N ASP A 126 11.79 0.53 33.91
CA ASP A 126 11.42 1.39 32.79
C ASP A 126 10.09 2.14 33.03
N ILE A 127 10.22 3.43 33.33
CA ILE A 127 9.12 4.37 33.53
C ILE A 127 8.20 4.47 32.30
N MET A 128 8.70 4.15 31.10
CA MET A 128 7.91 4.21 29.87
C MET A 128 6.93 3.06 29.75
N LYS A 129 7.29 1.87 30.23
CA LYS A 129 6.37 0.73 30.34
C LYS A 129 5.17 1.07 31.24
N VAL A 130 5.39 1.78 32.34
CA VAL A 130 4.33 2.27 33.24
C VAL A 130 3.44 3.30 32.53
N LEU A 131 4.04 4.24 31.79
CA LEU A 131 3.30 5.30 31.09
C LEU A 131 2.47 4.74 29.91
N LEU A 132 3.01 3.81 29.12
CA LEU A 132 2.28 3.19 28.01
C LEU A 132 1.08 2.36 28.49
N ASN A 133 1.21 1.66 29.61
CA ASN A 133 0.11 0.87 30.18
C ASN A 133 -0.99 1.73 30.81
N ARG A 134 -0.69 2.98 31.20
CA ARG A 134 -1.65 3.87 31.86
C ARG A 134 -2.55 4.63 30.88
N TYR A 135 -2.18 4.76 29.60
CA TYR A 135 -2.93 5.54 28.63
C TYR A 135 -3.30 4.71 27.39
N SER A 136 -4.60 4.58 27.12
CA SER A 136 -5.14 3.92 25.93
C SER A 136 -5.08 4.75 24.64
N SER A 137 -4.67 6.02 24.74
CA SER A 137 -4.58 6.95 23.62
C SER A 137 -3.19 7.57 23.56
N LEU A 138 -2.47 7.28 22.48
CA LEU A 138 -1.12 7.82 22.24
C LEU A 138 -1.13 9.35 22.17
N SER A 139 -2.16 9.95 21.58
CA SER A 139 -2.31 11.42 21.50
C SER A 139 -2.59 12.06 22.87
N ARG A 140 -3.28 11.35 23.77
CA ARG A 140 -3.43 11.78 25.16
C ARG A 140 -2.10 11.69 25.91
N LEU A 141 -1.38 10.58 25.77
CA LEU A 141 -0.04 10.41 26.36
C LEU A 141 0.93 11.48 25.86
N GLN A 142 0.97 11.74 24.55
CA GLN A 142 1.78 12.77 23.92
C GLN A 142 1.52 14.16 24.50
N ARG A 143 0.24 14.54 24.66
CA ARG A 143 -0.12 15.83 25.26
C ARG A 143 0.30 15.92 26.72
N VAL A 144 0.08 14.86 27.50
CA VAL A 144 0.49 14.83 28.91
C VAL A 144 2.01 14.94 29.03
N LEU A 145 2.77 14.19 28.23
CA LEU A 145 4.23 14.27 28.20
C LEU A 145 4.71 15.66 27.77
N ALA A 146 4.11 16.25 26.74
CA ALA A 146 4.43 17.61 26.31
C ALA A 146 4.17 18.64 27.44
N TRP A 147 3.11 18.47 28.23
CA TRP A 147 2.84 19.31 29.40
C TRP A 147 3.85 19.10 30.52
N VAL A 148 4.23 17.86 30.82
CA VAL A 148 5.26 17.54 31.83
C VAL A 148 6.61 18.13 31.42
N PHE A 149 7.02 17.93 30.17
CA PHE A 149 8.27 18.48 29.63
C PHE A 149 8.24 20.00 29.51
N ARG A 150 7.07 20.62 29.36
CA ARG A 150 6.93 22.07 29.46
C ARG A 150 6.98 22.57 30.89
N PHE A 151 6.38 21.84 31.82
CA PHE A 151 6.26 22.25 33.22
C PHE A 151 7.62 22.23 33.93
N ILE A 152 8.42 21.17 33.75
CA ILE A 152 9.69 21.00 34.47
C ILE A 152 10.66 22.18 34.23
N PRO A 153 10.98 22.60 32.99
CA PRO A 153 11.87 23.74 32.75
C PRO A 153 11.24 25.06 33.17
N ASN A 154 9.94 25.27 32.89
CA ASN A 154 9.26 26.53 33.23
C ASN A 154 9.04 26.74 34.74
N SER A 155 9.08 25.65 35.52
CA SER A 155 9.07 25.70 36.99
C SER A 155 10.44 26.09 37.57
N ARG A 156 11.51 25.97 36.78
CA ARG A 156 12.90 26.28 37.17
C ARG A 156 13.40 27.62 36.62
N ASN A 157 12.70 28.20 35.65
CA ASN A 157 13.10 29.42 34.97
C ASN A 157 12.21 30.63 35.32
N GLU A 158 12.82 31.82 35.32
CA GLU A 158 12.10 33.09 35.48
C GLU A 158 11.11 33.35 34.35
N GLN A 159 10.08 34.16 34.62
CA GLN A 159 8.96 34.39 33.71
C GLN A 159 9.36 34.95 32.35
N SER A 160 10.48 35.68 32.28
CA SER A 160 11.10 36.19 31.05
C SER A 160 11.71 35.10 30.17
N GLN A 161 12.14 33.98 30.77
CA GLN A 161 12.76 32.84 30.10
C GLN A 161 11.82 31.64 29.93
N ARG A 162 10.53 31.79 30.29
CA ARG A 162 9.53 30.73 30.09
C ARG A 162 9.21 30.58 28.61
N GLU A 163 9.41 29.38 28.09
CA GLU A 163 9.16 29.08 26.69
C GLU A 163 7.65 28.91 26.41
N LYS A 164 7.20 29.47 25.29
CA LYS A 164 5.80 29.43 24.82
C LYS A 164 5.70 28.57 23.56
N GLY A 165 4.86 27.52 23.61
CA GLY A 165 4.50 26.70 22.45
C GLY A 165 4.78 25.20 22.64
N ALA A 166 3.88 24.35 22.13
CA ALA A 166 3.98 22.89 22.26
C ALA A 166 4.86 22.21 21.19
N LYS A 167 5.25 22.95 20.15
CA LYS A 167 5.91 22.40 18.96
C LYS A 167 7.30 21.83 19.26
N ARG A 168 8.16 22.57 19.96
CA ARG A 168 9.50 22.11 20.33
C ARG A 168 9.47 20.90 21.28
N TYR A 169 8.51 20.86 22.19
CA TYR A 169 8.34 19.71 23.09
C TYR A 169 7.85 18.46 22.35
N LEU A 170 7.04 18.61 21.29
CA LEU A 170 6.67 17.51 20.40
C LEU A 170 7.88 17.02 19.60
N GLU A 171 8.74 17.93 19.13
CA GLU A 171 10.00 17.58 18.45
C GLU A 171 10.99 16.85 19.39
N GLU A 172 11.11 17.28 20.64
CA GLU A 172 11.86 16.58 21.68
C GLU A 172 11.24 15.23 22.05
N MET A 173 9.91 15.11 22.05
CA MET A 173 9.22 13.84 22.26
C MET A 173 9.45 12.86 21.11
N VAL A 174 9.44 13.35 19.87
CA VAL A 174 9.79 12.56 18.68
C VAL A 174 11.24 12.11 18.77
N LYS A 175 12.16 12.97 19.20
CA LYS A 175 13.55 12.58 19.50
C LYS A 175 13.63 11.50 20.58
N LEU A 176 12.90 11.64 21.69
CA LEU A 176 12.83 10.63 22.75
C LEU A 176 12.24 9.30 22.28
N LEU A 177 11.23 9.32 21.41
CA LEU A 177 10.66 8.11 20.81
C LEU A 177 11.63 7.44 19.82
N ILE A 178 12.42 8.25 19.11
CA ILE A 178 13.50 7.77 18.24
C ILE A 178 14.65 7.18 19.08
N ASP A 179 15.01 7.79 20.21
CA ASP A 179 16.01 7.27 21.15
C ASP A 179 15.52 5.99 21.85
N LYS A 180 14.23 5.91 22.19
CA LYS A 180 13.59 4.72 22.76
C LYS A 180 13.07 3.73 21.70
N LYS A 181 13.55 3.85 20.46
CA LYS A 181 13.27 2.88 19.39
C LYS A 181 13.64 1.46 19.79
N GLN A 182 14.69 1.29 20.60
CA GLN A 182 15.10 0.00 21.15
C GLN A 182 14.01 -0.58 22.08
N ASP A 183 13.56 0.18 23.09
CA ASP A 183 12.52 -0.25 24.04
C ASP A 183 11.18 -0.60 23.34
N ILE A 184 10.78 0.17 22.32
CA ILE A 184 9.58 -0.13 21.52
C ILE A 184 9.79 -1.42 20.72
N SER A 185 10.96 -1.57 20.10
CA SER A 185 11.33 -2.79 19.38
C SER A 185 11.34 -4.01 20.29
N ASP A 186 11.84 -3.88 21.51
CA ASP A 186 11.93 -4.96 22.51
C ASP A 186 10.53 -5.35 23.04
N GLN A 187 9.67 -4.36 23.33
CA GLN A 187 8.28 -4.61 23.70
C GLN A 187 7.47 -5.25 22.56
N LEU A 188 7.68 -4.83 21.32
CA LEU A 188 7.01 -5.45 20.18
C LEU A 188 7.53 -6.88 19.97
N THR A 189 8.83 -7.11 20.13
CA THR A 189 9.43 -8.45 20.05
C THR A 189 8.88 -9.37 21.14
N SER A 190 8.62 -8.87 22.36
CA SER A 190 7.99 -9.64 23.44
C SER A 190 6.56 -10.08 23.11
N ARG A 191 5.87 -9.36 22.21
CA ARG A 191 4.55 -9.71 21.67
C ARG A 191 4.62 -10.49 20.36
N GLY A 192 5.82 -10.90 19.93
CA GLY A 192 6.06 -11.54 18.64
C GLY A 192 5.89 -10.61 17.43
N ILE A 193 5.84 -9.29 17.65
CA ILE A 193 5.67 -8.28 16.60
C ILE A 193 7.04 -7.78 16.14
N SER A 194 7.37 -8.01 14.88
CA SER A 194 8.62 -7.52 14.27
C SER A 194 8.40 -6.14 13.66
N TRP A 195 9.02 -5.11 14.23
CA TRP A 195 8.99 -3.75 13.67
C TRP A 195 10.02 -3.62 12.53
N LYS A 196 9.57 -3.15 11.36
CA LYS A 196 10.43 -2.90 10.20
C LYS A 196 10.15 -1.52 9.65
N LEU A 197 11.19 -0.69 9.55
CA LEU A 197 11.11 0.59 8.87
C LEU A 197 11.28 0.39 7.37
N ASN A 198 10.61 1.23 6.59
CA ASN A 198 10.92 1.34 5.17
C ASN A 198 12.37 1.85 5.02
N PRO A 199 13.14 1.33 4.05
CA PRO A 199 14.47 1.85 3.77
C PRO A 199 14.42 3.36 3.48
N PRO A 200 15.40 4.15 3.95
CA PRO A 200 15.50 5.55 3.56
C PRO A 200 15.58 5.63 2.02
N SER A 201 14.86 6.60 1.44
CA SER A 201 14.76 6.79 -0.02
C SER A 201 14.04 5.70 -0.81
N ALA A 202 13.31 4.78 -0.15
CA ALA A 202 12.51 3.74 -0.82
C ALA A 202 10.99 3.92 -0.56
N PRO A 203 10.37 5.01 -1.04
CA PRO A 203 8.96 5.32 -0.80
C PRO A 203 8.01 4.28 -1.43
N HIS A 204 8.46 3.51 -2.41
CA HIS A 204 7.67 2.43 -3.03
C HIS A 204 7.24 1.34 -2.04
N PHE A 205 8.01 1.11 -0.95
CA PHE A 205 7.59 0.22 0.14
C PHE A 205 6.34 0.72 0.88
N GLY A 206 6.01 2.00 0.71
CA GLY A 206 4.81 2.60 1.26
C GLY A 206 3.58 2.60 0.36
N GLY A 207 3.71 2.18 -0.90
CA GLY A 207 2.65 2.32 -1.90
C GLY A 207 1.31 1.70 -1.49
N ILE A 208 1.32 0.58 -0.77
CA ILE A 208 0.09 -0.10 -0.32
C ILE A 208 -0.65 0.76 0.72
N PHE A 209 0.03 1.24 1.75
CA PHE A 209 -0.63 2.09 2.76
C PHE A 209 -0.95 3.48 2.21
N GLU A 210 -0.15 4.02 1.30
CA GLU A 210 -0.44 5.29 0.61
C GLU A 210 -1.68 5.17 -0.27
N SER A 211 -1.84 4.04 -0.98
CA SER A 211 -3.03 3.73 -1.75
C SER A 211 -4.26 3.60 -0.86
N GLY A 212 -4.13 2.95 0.30
CA GLY A 212 -5.17 2.90 1.33
C GLY A 212 -5.58 4.30 1.79
N ILE A 213 -4.60 5.13 2.17
CA ILE A 213 -4.83 6.53 2.58
C ILE A 213 -5.51 7.34 1.47
N LYS A 214 -5.09 7.17 0.21
CA LYS A 214 -5.69 7.83 -0.95
C LYS A 214 -7.16 7.44 -1.12
N CYS A 215 -7.48 6.15 -1.01
CA CYS A 215 -8.86 5.66 -1.10
C CYS A 215 -9.72 6.20 0.05
N THR A 216 -9.24 6.13 1.30
CA THR A 216 -9.97 6.68 2.44
C THR A 216 -10.25 8.18 2.26
N LYS A 217 -9.24 8.97 1.87
CA LYS A 217 -9.41 10.40 1.60
C LYS A 217 -10.39 10.68 0.47
N TYR A 218 -10.39 9.86 -0.58
CA TYR A 218 -11.33 9.99 -1.69
C TYR A 218 -12.78 9.86 -1.21
N TYR A 219 -13.11 8.80 -0.48
CA TYR A 219 -14.47 8.59 0.05
C TYR A 219 -14.85 9.65 1.07
N LEU A 220 -13.95 10.02 1.99
CA LEU A 220 -14.23 11.07 2.96
C LEU A 220 -14.55 12.41 2.28
N LYS A 221 -13.80 12.81 1.24
CA LYS A 221 -14.09 14.04 0.50
C LYS A 221 -15.42 13.98 -0.24
N ARG A 222 -15.73 12.85 -0.88
CA ARG A 222 -16.96 12.66 -1.64
C ARG A 222 -18.19 12.64 -0.75
N VAL A 223 -18.07 11.98 0.39
CA VAL A 223 -19.15 11.82 1.37
C VAL A 223 -19.34 13.12 2.13
N ILE A 224 -18.32 13.64 2.82
CA ILE A 224 -18.46 14.81 3.70
C ILE A 224 -18.75 16.09 2.90
N GLY A 225 -18.14 16.26 1.72
CA GLY A 225 -18.29 17.49 0.93
C GLY A 225 -17.92 18.74 1.73
N SER A 226 -18.86 19.68 1.86
CA SER A 226 -18.71 20.94 2.61
C SER A 226 -19.24 20.89 4.05
N GLN A 227 -19.71 19.72 4.52
CA GLN A 227 -20.35 19.59 5.83
C GLN A 227 -19.33 19.62 6.97
N VAL A 228 -19.68 20.30 8.08
CA VAL A 228 -18.87 20.33 9.30
C VAL A 228 -19.40 19.29 10.28
N LEU A 229 -18.63 18.22 10.48
CA LEU A 229 -18.97 17.11 11.38
C LEU A 229 -18.34 17.30 12.76
N THR A 230 -19.04 16.86 13.79
CA THR A 230 -18.48 16.68 15.14
C THR A 230 -17.53 15.49 15.18
N PHE A 231 -16.80 15.32 16.29
CA PHE A 231 -15.88 14.20 16.45
C PHE A 231 -16.58 12.83 16.34
N GLU A 232 -17.73 12.67 17.00
CA GLU A 232 -18.51 11.42 16.98
C GLU A 232 -19.07 11.13 15.58
N GLU A 233 -19.50 12.18 14.88
CA GLU A 233 -20.01 12.10 13.51
C GLU A 233 -18.92 11.71 12.51
N LEU A 234 -17.74 12.34 12.60
CA LEU A 234 -16.60 12.00 11.77
C LEU A 234 -16.12 10.56 12.04
N THR A 235 -16.08 10.15 13.29
CA THR A 235 -15.72 8.76 13.68
C THR A 235 -16.70 7.78 13.07
N THR A 236 -18.00 8.06 13.16
CA THR A 236 -19.05 7.22 12.56
C THR A 236 -18.89 7.10 11.04
N VAL A 237 -18.70 8.23 10.34
CA VAL A 237 -18.48 8.24 8.89
C VAL A 237 -17.21 7.48 8.52
N LEU A 238 -16.13 7.66 9.28
CA LEU A 238 -14.86 6.96 9.05
C LEU A 238 -15.00 5.44 9.24
N THR A 239 -15.70 4.98 10.28
CA THR A 239 -15.98 3.56 10.50
C THR A 239 -16.81 2.96 9.37
N LYS A 240 -17.78 3.71 8.82
CA LYS A 240 -18.54 3.25 7.64
C LYS A 240 -17.66 3.16 6.38
N VAL A 241 -16.77 4.14 6.16
CA VAL A 241 -15.78 4.09 5.07
C VAL A 241 -14.83 2.91 5.23
N GLU A 242 -14.36 2.64 6.45
CA GLU A 242 -13.52 1.47 6.76
C GLU A 242 -14.24 0.17 6.44
N ALA A 243 -15.48 0.01 6.90
CA ALA A 243 -16.29 -1.18 6.64
C ALA A 243 -16.50 -1.39 5.13
N MET A 244 -16.74 -0.32 4.39
CA MET A 244 -16.89 -0.34 2.93
C MET A 244 -15.59 -0.74 2.23
N LEU A 245 -14.45 -0.15 2.60
CA LEU A 245 -13.15 -0.51 2.02
C LEU A 245 -12.79 -1.98 2.31
N ASN A 246 -13.08 -2.46 3.52
CA ASN A 246 -12.82 -3.85 3.89
C ASN A 246 -13.81 -4.83 3.23
N SER A 247 -15.01 -4.39 2.86
CA SER A 247 -16.00 -5.22 2.16
C SER A 247 -15.93 -5.11 0.64
N ARG A 248 -14.99 -4.34 0.10
CA ARG A 248 -14.80 -4.19 -1.34
C ARG A 248 -14.40 -5.54 -1.97
N PRO A 249 -15.06 -5.96 -3.06
CA PRO A 249 -14.71 -7.19 -3.78
C PRO A 249 -13.28 -7.14 -4.34
N ILE A 250 -12.52 -8.20 -4.11
CA ILE A 250 -11.17 -8.44 -4.66
C ILE A 250 -11.27 -9.40 -5.85
N CYS A 251 -11.95 -10.53 -5.68
CA CYS A 251 -12.22 -11.51 -6.75
C CYS A 251 -13.46 -12.34 -6.41
N GLN A 252 -14.01 -13.06 -7.39
CA GLN A 252 -15.08 -14.05 -7.14
C GLN A 252 -14.49 -15.28 -6.42
N LEU A 253 -15.26 -15.89 -5.51
CA LEU A 253 -14.86 -17.17 -4.89
C LEU A 253 -15.15 -18.35 -5.80
N SER A 254 -16.24 -18.27 -6.55
CA SER A 254 -16.74 -19.35 -7.38
C SER A 254 -16.70 -18.98 -8.86
N SER A 255 -16.61 -20.00 -9.70
CA SER A 255 -16.76 -19.88 -11.15
C SER A 255 -18.21 -20.12 -11.60
N ASP A 256 -19.09 -20.52 -10.68
CA ASP A 256 -20.52 -20.67 -10.97
C ASP A 256 -21.17 -19.28 -11.12
N PRO A 257 -21.75 -18.94 -12.30
CA PRO A 257 -22.45 -17.68 -12.50
C PRO A 257 -23.69 -17.50 -11.61
N GLY A 258 -24.21 -18.57 -10.98
CA GLY A 258 -25.29 -18.50 -9.99
C GLY A 258 -24.83 -18.08 -8.58
N GLU A 259 -23.53 -18.15 -8.28
CA GLU A 259 -22.97 -17.80 -6.98
C GLU A 259 -22.32 -16.40 -7.03
N VAL A 260 -22.88 -15.47 -6.26
CA VAL A 260 -22.45 -14.05 -6.25
C VAL A 260 -21.40 -13.74 -5.19
N ASP A 261 -20.86 -14.77 -4.54
CA ASP A 261 -19.94 -14.62 -3.43
C ASP A 261 -18.56 -14.11 -3.88
N VAL A 262 -18.10 -13.08 -3.18
CA VAL A 262 -16.87 -12.35 -3.50
C VAL A 262 -15.93 -12.30 -2.31
N LEU A 263 -14.65 -12.43 -2.61
CA LEU A 263 -13.58 -12.39 -1.63
C LEU A 263 -13.30 -10.93 -1.35
N THR A 264 -13.28 -10.58 -0.07
CA THR A 264 -13.08 -9.19 0.39
C THR A 264 -11.98 -9.16 1.44
N ALA A 265 -11.39 -7.99 1.71
CA ALA A 265 -10.38 -7.87 2.76
C ALA A 265 -10.93 -8.27 4.15
N GLY A 266 -12.23 -8.05 4.40
CA GLY A 266 -12.93 -8.46 5.61
C GLY A 266 -12.89 -9.97 5.86
N HIS A 267 -12.84 -10.79 4.81
CA HIS A 267 -12.67 -12.24 4.95
C HIS A 267 -11.32 -12.62 5.61
N PHE A 268 -10.26 -11.85 5.35
CA PHE A 268 -8.95 -12.10 5.96
C PHE A 268 -8.84 -11.56 7.39
N ILE A 269 -9.51 -10.44 7.68
CA ILE A 269 -9.40 -9.75 8.97
C ILE A 269 -10.38 -10.32 10.00
N ILE A 270 -11.61 -10.62 9.58
CA ILE A 270 -12.76 -10.95 10.45
C ILE A 270 -13.37 -12.31 10.08
N GLY A 271 -13.03 -12.88 8.92
CA GLY A 271 -13.60 -14.15 8.44
C GLY A 271 -14.90 -14.01 7.64
N ARG A 272 -15.41 -12.79 7.45
CA ARG A 272 -16.65 -12.50 6.70
C ARG A 272 -16.67 -11.04 6.21
N PRO A 273 -17.49 -10.70 5.19
CA PRO A 273 -17.65 -9.31 4.77
C PRO A 273 -18.42 -8.52 5.84
N LEU A 274 -18.12 -7.23 5.98
CA LEU A 274 -18.83 -6.32 6.87
C LEU A 274 -20.05 -5.77 6.14
N VAL A 275 -21.14 -6.55 6.18
CA VAL A 275 -22.41 -6.20 5.52
C VAL A 275 -23.32 -5.48 6.52
N ALA A 276 -23.79 -4.29 6.15
CA ALA A 276 -24.85 -3.59 6.87
C ALA A 276 -26.21 -4.01 6.31
N LEU A 277 -27.25 -3.94 7.14
CA LEU A 277 -28.63 -4.12 6.66
C LEU A 277 -28.98 -3.00 5.66
N PRO A 278 -29.71 -3.31 4.58
CA PRO A 278 -30.14 -2.28 3.63
C PRO A 278 -31.06 -1.29 4.33
N GLU A 279 -30.69 -0.01 4.26
CA GLU A 279 -31.48 1.10 4.80
C GLU A 279 -32.36 1.71 3.70
N PRO A 280 -33.53 2.29 4.03
CA PRO A 280 -34.38 2.98 3.06
C PRO A 280 -33.65 4.18 2.45
N SER A 281 -33.84 4.42 1.14
CA SER A 281 -33.20 5.52 0.41
C SER A 281 -33.61 6.88 0.99
N VAL A 282 -32.62 7.77 1.17
CA VAL A 282 -32.79 9.16 1.61
C VAL A 282 -32.25 10.17 0.60
N GLU A 283 -32.02 9.76 -0.65
CA GLU A 283 -31.45 10.60 -1.73
C GLU A 283 -32.23 11.90 -1.92
N ASP A 284 -33.57 11.81 -1.97
CA ASP A 284 -34.48 12.94 -2.19
C ASP A 284 -34.90 13.66 -0.90
N MET A 285 -34.49 13.16 0.27
CA MET A 285 -34.81 13.85 1.53
C MET A 285 -33.88 15.03 1.77
N ASN A 286 -34.48 16.17 2.13
CA ASN A 286 -33.75 17.28 2.73
C ASN A 286 -33.49 16.94 4.22
N PRO A 287 -32.23 16.71 4.66
CA PRO A 287 -31.95 16.28 6.02
C PRO A 287 -32.30 17.39 7.02
N ARG A 288 -33.35 17.18 7.81
CA ARG A 288 -33.80 18.12 8.85
C ARG A 288 -33.15 17.84 10.20
N THR A 289 -32.53 16.68 10.38
CA THR A 289 -31.81 16.27 11.60
C THR A 289 -30.39 15.81 11.28
N ARG A 290 -29.47 15.89 12.26
CA ARG A 290 -28.09 15.41 12.08
C ARG A 290 -28.00 13.91 11.80
N TRP A 291 -28.93 13.11 12.33
CA TRP A 291 -29.05 11.69 12.01
C TRP A 291 -29.39 11.47 10.53
N GLN A 292 -30.37 12.21 9.98
CA GLN A 292 -30.70 12.14 8.54
C GLN A 292 -29.54 12.59 7.65
N LEU A 293 -28.77 13.58 8.10
CA LEU A 293 -27.55 14.00 7.41
C LEU A 293 -26.54 12.84 7.35
N LEU A 294 -26.20 12.22 8.49
CA LEU A 294 -25.29 11.08 8.54
C LEU A 294 -25.78 9.89 7.72
N GLN A 295 -27.09 9.65 7.71
CA GLN A 295 -27.68 8.59 6.92
C GLN A 295 -27.51 8.86 5.42
N LYS A 296 -27.79 10.09 4.99
CA LYS A 296 -27.57 10.53 3.61
C LYS A 296 -26.11 10.44 3.20
N LEU A 297 -25.20 10.86 4.08
CA LEU A 297 -23.76 10.69 3.88
C LEU A 297 -23.39 9.22 3.65
N SER A 298 -24.00 8.31 4.40
CA SER A 298 -23.70 6.90 4.28
C SER A 298 -24.33 6.16 3.11
N GLN A 299 -25.21 6.80 2.34
CA GLN A 299 -25.80 6.21 1.14
C GLN A 299 -25.08 6.66 -0.15
N ILE A 300 -24.12 7.60 -0.03
CA ILE A 300 -23.33 8.12 -1.17
C ILE A 300 -22.16 7.19 -1.55
N PHE A 301 -21.89 6.15 -0.75
CA PHE A 301 -20.76 5.23 -0.93
C PHE A 301 -20.84 4.42 -2.23
#